data_AF-A0A942RHL5-F1
#
_entry.id   AF-A0A942RHL5-F1
#
_cell.length_a   1.000
_cell.length_b   1.000
_cell.length_c   1.000
_cell.angle_alpha   90.00
_cell.angle_beta   90.00
_cell.angle_gamma   90.00
#
_symmetry.space_group_name_H-M   'P 1'
#
loop_
_entity.id
_entity.type
_entity.pdbx_description
1 polymer ?
#
loop_
_entity_poly.entity_id
_entity_poly.type
_entity_poly.pdbx_seq_one_letter_code
_entity_poly.pdbx_strand_id
1 'polypeptide(L)'
;VLVIEDGPTLTHGEMKFGAGVLAAQKFGASEIIDPRPYAVASIAETFQKYPGIGILLPAMGYGEKQLKDLEKTINKVPCDAVIIGTPIDLSRIIKIEKPSTRVRYDLEEITKPNLAEILKNFFEKTK
;
A
#
# COMPACT_ATOMS: atom_id res chain seq x y z
N VAL A 1 -3.32 -4.06 -13.60
CA VAL A 1 -3.85 -4.02 -12.20
C VAL A 1 -3.72 -2.62 -11.62
N LEU A 2 -4.57 -2.25 -10.66
CA LEU A 2 -4.38 -1.04 -9.85
C LEU A 2 -3.72 -1.44 -8.52
N VAL A 3 -2.73 -0.66 -8.08
CA VAL A 3 -2.06 -0.88 -6.78
C VAL A 3 -2.38 0.29 -5.85
N ILE A 4 -2.90 -0.04 -4.68
CA ILE A 4 -3.13 0.89 -3.58
C ILE A 4 -2.04 0.65 -2.55
N GLU A 5 -1.36 1.71 -2.12
CA GLU A 5 -0.25 1.60 -1.17
C GLU A 5 -0.44 2.52 0.03
N ASP A 6 0.28 2.17 1.11
CA ASP A 6 0.29 2.97 2.32
C ASP A 6 1.02 4.30 2.09
N GLY A 7 0.28 5.40 2.26
CA GLY A 7 0.77 6.73 1.99
C GLY A 7 2.02 7.12 2.79
N PRO A 8 2.10 6.91 4.12
CA PRO A 8 3.27 7.28 4.94
C PRO A 8 4.58 6.64 4.48
N THR A 9 4.57 5.36 4.09
CA THR A 9 5.76 4.64 3.64
C THR A 9 6.35 5.24 2.36
N LEU A 10 5.49 5.75 1.47
CA LEU A 10 5.91 6.33 0.18
C LEU A 10 6.13 7.84 0.24
N THR A 11 5.44 8.54 1.14
CA THR A 11 5.52 10.01 1.27
C THR A 11 6.60 10.46 2.24
N HIS A 12 6.99 9.62 3.21
CA HIS A 12 7.96 9.96 4.26
C HIS A 12 8.99 8.85 4.55
N GLY A 13 8.83 7.63 4.03
CA GLY A 13 9.67 6.47 4.35
C GLY A 13 10.80 6.15 3.37
N GLU A 14 11.07 7.03 2.40
CA GLU A 14 12.08 6.87 1.33
C GLU A 14 11.96 5.61 0.44
N MET A 15 10.96 4.75 0.67
CA MET A 15 10.71 3.58 -0.15
C MET A 15 10.11 3.99 -1.49
N LYS A 16 10.77 3.56 -2.58
CA LYS A 16 10.34 3.84 -3.97
C LYS A 16 9.16 3.00 -4.44
N PHE A 17 8.89 1.88 -3.77
CA PHE A 17 7.81 0.95 -4.09
C PHE A 17 7.38 0.22 -2.81
N GLY A 18 6.08 -0.07 -2.71
CA GLY A 18 5.49 -0.80 -1.59
C GLY A 18 5.26 -2.29 -1.87
N ALA A 19 4.62 -2.96 -0.92
CA ALA A 19 4.39 -4.41 -0.98
C ALA A 19 3.44 -4.82 -2.12
N GLY A 20 2.47 -3.97 -2.46
CA GLY A 20 1.55 -4.19 -3.57
C GLY A 20 2.24 -4.18 -4.93
N VAL A 21 3.21 -3.28 -5.12
CA VAL A 21 4.04 -3.24 -6.36
C VAL A 21 4.88 -4.51 -6.48
N LEU A 22 5.54 -4.92 -5.40
CA LEU A 22 6.33 -6.14 -5.38
C LEU A 22 5.48 -7.38 -5.66
N ALA A 23 4.26 -7.43 -5.11
CA ALA A 23 3.32 -8.50 -5.40
C ALA A 23 2.89 -8.51 -6.87
N ALA A 24 2.54 -7.34 -7.44
CA ALA A 24 2.18 -7.22 -8.85
C ALA A 24 3.29 -7.77 -9.76
N GLN A 25 4.55 -7.41 -9.48
CA GLN A 25 5.71 -7.91 -10.23
C GLN A 25 5.93 -9.40 -10.02
N LYS A 26 5.93 -9.88 -8.78
CA LYS A 26 6.16 -11.29 -8.42
C LYS A 26 5.18 -12.24 -9.09
N PHE A 27 3.92 -11.82 -9.23
CA PHE A 27 2.87 -12.62 -9.85
C PHE A 27 2.63 -12.30 -11.33
N GLY A 28 3.52 -11.50 -11.95
CA GLY A 28 3.53 -11.30 -13.40
C GLY A 28 2.38 -10.43 -13.94
N ALA A 29 1.93 -9.44 -13.18
CA ALA A 29 0.96 -8.47 -13.70
C ALA A 29 1.54 -7.73 -14.92
N SER A 30 0.82 -7.76 -16.05
CA SER A 30 1.28 -7.18 -17.32
C SER A 30 1.55 -5.68 -17.23
N GLU A 31 0.73 -4.96 -16.46
CA GLU A 31 0.88 -3.51 -16.25
C GLU A 31 0.28 -3.05 -14.92
N ILE A 32 0.84 -1.97 -14.38
CA ILE A 32 0.27 -1.23 -13.25
C ILE A 32 -0.34 0.05 -13.83
N ILE A 33 -1.65 0.22 -13.65
CA ILE A 33 -2.40 1.34 -14.23
C ILE A 33 -2.17 2.58 -13.40
N ASP A 34 -1.83 3.69 -14.06
CA ASP A 34 -1.70 5.01 -13.45
C ASP A 34 -3.09 5.55 -13.05
N PRO A 35 -3.38 5.75 -11.75
CA PRO A 35 -4.67 6.22 -11.28
C PRO A 35 -4.86 7.74 -11.44
N ARG A 36 -3.81 8.52 -11.72
CA ARG A 36 -3.87 10.00 -11.73
C ARG A 36 -4.96 10.58 -12.64
N PRO A 37 -5.19 10.07 -13.86
CA PRO A 37 -6.26 10.57 -14.73
C PRO A 37 -7.68 10.34 -14.18
N TYR A 38 -7.83 9.43 -13.22
CA TYR A 38 -9.12 8.99 -12.65
C TYR A 38 -9.35 9.51 -11.23
N ALA A 39 -8.32 10.12 -10.62
CA ALA A 39 -8.37 10.65 -9.27
C ALA A 39 -9.42 11.76 -9.14
N VAL A 40 -10.21 11.71 -8.06
CA VAL A 40 -11.23 12.72 -7.76
C VAL A 40 -10.95 13.42 -6.44
N ALA A 41 -11.33 14.70 -6.36
CA ALA A 41 -11.36 15.51 -5.14
C ALA A 41 -10.09 15.35 -4.29
N SER A 42 -10.20 14.87 -3.05
CA SER A 42 -9.05 14.79 -2.13
C SER A 42 -7.90 13.91 -2.66
N ILE A 43 -8.18 12.94 -3.51
CA ILE A 43 -7.15 12.09 -4.11
C ILE A 43 -6.38 12.85 -5.20
N ALA A 44 -7.08 13.64 -6.03
CA ALA A 44 -6.44 14.49 -7.02
C ALA A 44 -5.56 15.57 -6.34
N GLU A 45 -6.06 16.17 -5.25
CA GLU A 45 -5.29 17.10 -4.41
C GLU A 45 -4.04 16.43 -3.82
N THR A 46 -4.15 15.16 -3.40
CA THR A 46 -3.01 14.40 -2.86
C THR A 46 -1.91 14.22 -3.90
N PHE A 47 -2.26 13.88 -5.15
CA PHE A 47 -1.28 13.79 -6.23
C PHE A 47 -0.60 15.13 -6.56
N GLN A 48 -1.33 16.24 -6.45
CA GLN A 48 -0.75 17.58 -6.64
C GLN A 48 0.21 17.93 -5.49
N LYS A 49 -0.16 17.60 -4.25
CA LYS A 49 0.66 17.86 -3.07
C LYS A 49 1.94 17.01 -3.03
N TYR A 50 1.85 15.78 -3.55
CA TYR A 50 2.95 14.81 -3.52
C TYR A 50 3.24 14.26 -4.93
N PRO A 51 3.86 15.07 -5.81
CA PRO A 51 4.10 14.67 -7.21
C PRO A 51 5.06 13.48 -7.36
N GLY A 52 5.85 13.16 -6.33
CA GLY A 52 6.80 12.05 -6.31
C GLY A 52 6.21 10.66 -6.08
N ILE A 53 4.91 10.54 -5.76
CA ILE A 53 4.25 9.23 -5.48
C ILE A 53 4.22 8.32 -6.72
N GLY A 54 4.31 8.89 -7.92
CA GLY A 54 4.29 8.13 -9.17
C GLY A 54 2.91 7.56 -9.47
N ILE A 55 2.87 6.31 -9.94
CA ILE A 55 1.65 5.62 -10.42
C ILE A 55 0.88 4.89 -9.32
N LEU A 56 1.23 5.10 -8.05
CA LEU A 56 0.64 4.40 -6.91
C LEU A 56 -0.56 5.19 -6.39
N LEU A 57 -1.66 4.51 -6.06
CA LEU A 57 -2.81 5.18 -5.44
C LEU A 57 -2.59 5.28 -3.93
N PRO A 58 -2.36 6.48 -3.37
CA PRO A 58 -2.10 6.61 -1.94
C PRO A 58 -3.38 6.45 -1.13
N ALA A 59 -3.37 5.55 -0.14
CA ALA A 59 -4.41 5.48 0.88
C ALA A 59 -4.15 6.55 1.95
N MET A 60 -4.60 7.79 1.70
CA MET A 60 -4.37 8.93 2.58
C MET A 60 -5.66 9.45 3.18
N GLY A 61 -5.78 9.32 4.50
CA GLY A 61 -6.91 9.80 5.27
C GLY A 61 -8.15 8.90 5.16
N TYR A 62 -8.81 8.70 6.29
CA TYR A 62 -9.95 7.78 6.43
C TYR A 62 -11.23 8.49 6.88
N GLY A 63 -11.31 9.81 6.70
CA GLY A 63 -12.56 10.54 6.90
C GLY A 63 -13.62 10.09 5.87
N GLU A 64 -14.91 10.16 6.22
CA GLU A 64 -15.99 9.65 5.35
C GLU A 64 -15.93 10.19 3.91
N LYS A 65 -15.60 11.48 3.75
CA LYS A 65 -15.44 12.09 2.43
C LYS A 65 -14.26 11.49 1.66
N GLN A 66 -13.12 11.33 2.33
CA GLN A 66 -11.90 10.76 1.73
C GLN A 66 -12.10 9.30 1.33
N LEU A 67 -12.82 8.51 2.16
CA LEU A 67 -13.19 7.13 1.82
C LEU A 67 -14.06 7.08 0.57
N LYS A 68 -15.06 7.96 0.44
CA LYS A 68 -15.91 8.06 -0.76
C LYS A 68 -15.11 8.48 -1.99
N ASP A 69 -14.16 9.40 -1.84
CA ASP A 69 -13.32 9.87 -2.94
C ASP A 69 -12.31 8.79 -3.38
N LEU A 70 -11.77 8.02 -2.43
CA LEU A 70 -10.93 6.85 -2.68
C LEU A 70 -11.72 5.76 -3.42
N GLU A 71 -12.91 5.40 -2.92
CA GLU A 71 -13.80 4.42 -3.55
C GLU A 71 -14.14 4.80 -5.01
N LYS A 72 -14.57 6.05 -5.23
CA LYS A 72 -14.87 6.57 -6.57
C LYS A 72 -13.65 6.53 -7.48
N THR A 73 -12.47 6.88 -6.97
CA THR A 73 -11.23 6.82 -7.74
C THR A 73 -10.94 5.38 -8.17
N ILE A 74 -10.92 4.43 -7.22
CA ILE A 74 -10.65 3.01 -7.49
C ILE A 74 -11.62 2.46 -8.54
N ASN A 75 -12.91 2.74 -8.41
CA ASN A 75 -13.92 2.21 -9.31
C ASN A 75 -13.86 2.84 -10.71
N LYS A 76 -13.32 4.07 -10.87
CA LYS A 76 -13.08 4.69 -12.18
C LYS A 76 -11.86 4.18 -12.93
N VAL A 77 -10.82 3.69 -12.24
CA VAL A 77 -9.57 3.24 -12.91
C VAL A 77 -9.84 2.00 -13.76
N PRO A 78 -9.60 2.00 -15.08
CA PRO A 78 -9.81 0.84 -15.94
C PRO A 78 -8.72 -0.20 -15.70
N CYS A 79 -8.96 -1.12 -14.77
CA CYS A 79 -8.06 -2.20 -14.42
C CYS A 79 -8.85 -3.48 -14.17
N ASP A 80 -8.22 -4.64 -14.37
CA ASP A 80 -8.88 -5.95 -14.20
C ASP A 80 -9.00 -6.37 -12.73
N ALA A 81 -8.07 -5.91 -11.88
CA ALA A 81 -8.03 -6.23 -10.47
C ALA A 81 -7.29 -5.15 -9.66
N VAL A 82 -7.58 -5.11 -8.35
CA VAL A 82 -7.01 -4.17 -7.37
C VAL A 82 -6.16 -4.91 -6.33
N ILE A 83 -4.94 -4.42 -6.11
CA ILE A 83 -4.02 -4.93 -5.10
C ILE A 83 -3.98 -3.92 -3.95
N ILE A 84 -4.34 -4.36 -2.74
CA ILE A 84 -4.35 -3.55 -1.53
C ILE A 84 -3.07 -3.82 -0.73
N GLY A 85 -2.12 -2.88 -0.78
CA GLY A 85 -0.85 -2.91 -0.06
C GLY A 85 -0.86 -2.20 1.30
N THR A 86 -2.04 -1.89 1.85
CA THR A 86 -2.18 -1.14 3.11
C THR A 86 -2.19 -2.04 4.37
N PRO A 87 -1.71 -1.54 5.52
CA PRO A 87 -1.82 -2.22 6.82
C PRO A 87 -3.26 -2.44 7.29
N ILE A 88 -4.19 -1.59 6.87
CA ILE A 88 -5.63 -1.80 7.05
C ILE A 88 -6.21 -2.57 5.87
N ASP A 89 -7.25 -3.35 6.12
CA ASP A 89 -8.04 -4.00 5.08
C ASP A 89 -9.10 -3.03 4.52
N LEU A 90 -8.78 -2.35 3.41
CA LEU A 90 -9.67 -1.37 2.77
C LEU A 90 -11.00 -1.98 2.33
N SER A 91 -11.03 -3.28 2.00
CA SER A 91 -12.25 -3.97 1.56
C SER A 91 -13.37 -3.97 2.61
N ARG A 92 -13.02 -3.70 3.88
CA ARG A 92 -13.97 -3.61 5.00
C ARG A 92 -14.62 -2.25 5.16
N ILE A 93 -14.07 -1.20 4.53
CA ILE A 93 -14.47 0.20 4.75
C ILE A 93 -14.86 0.94 3.47
N ILE A 94 -14.53 0.39 2.30
CA ILE A 94 -14.96 0.90 0.99
C ILE A 94 -15.41 -0.24 0.08
N LYS A 95 -16.30 0.06 -0.86
CA LYS A 95 -16.80 -0.90 -1.85
C LYS A 95 -15.96 -0.86 -3.12
N ILE A 96 -15.14 -1.90 -3.31
CA ILE A 96 -14.36 -2.10 -4.53
C ILE A 96 -15.17 -3.02 -5.45
N GLU A 97 -15.58 -2.52 -6.62
CA GLU A 97 -16.43 -3.27 -7.55
C GLU A 97 -15.66 -4.29 -8.39
N LYS A 98 -14.34 -4.20 -8.38
CA LYS A 98 -13.41 -5.05 -9.12
C LYS A 98 -12.87 -6.16 -8.21
N PRO A 99 -12.45 -7.31 -8.76
CA PRO A 99 -11.70 -8.30 -8.01
C PRO A 99 -10.56 -7.63 -7.25
N SER A 100 -10.48 -7.87 -5.94
CA SER A 100 -9.46 -7.26 -5.10
C SER A 100 -8.85 -8.27 -4.15
N THR A 101 -7.56 -8.10 -3.89
CA THR A 101 -6.84 -8.91 -2.91
C THR A 101 -5.93 -8.04 -2.07
N ARG A 102 -5.70 -8.48 -0.83
CA ARG A 102 -4.85 -7.78 0.12
C ARG A 102 -3.49 -8.45 0.20
N VAL A 103 -2.45 -7.66 0.04
CA VAL A 103 -1.07 -8.08 0.22
C VAL A 103 -0.65 -7.76 1.65
N ARG A 104 0.00 -8.74 2.28
CA ARG A 104 0.58 -8.61 3.61
C ARG A 104 2.07 -8.89 3.50
N TYR A 105 2.83 -8.16 4.30
CA TYR A 105 4.26 -8.39 4.48
C TYR A 105 4.55 -8.33 5.97
N ASP A 106 5.54 -9.10 6.39
CA ASP A 106 6.05 -9.09 7.75
C ASP A 106 7.57 -8.90 7.69
N LEU A 107 8.13 -8.32 8.75
CA LEU A 107 9.58 -8.19 8.89
C LEU A 107 10.19 -9.58 9.08
N GLU A 108 11.21 -9.89 8.29
CA GLU A 108 12.02 -11.09 8.45
C GLU A 108 13.48 -10.71 8.71
N GLU A 109 14.00 -11.10 9.88
CA GLU A 109 15.42 -10.93 10.23
C GLU A 109 16.24 -12.05 9.58
N ILE A 110 16.92 -11.72 8.48
CA ILE A 110 17.74 -12.68 7.71
C ILE A 110 19.16 -12.86 8.25
N THR A 111 19.63 -11.96 9.12
CA THR A 111 20.97 -12.00 9.72
C THR A 111 20.93 -12.52 11.16
N LYS A 112 22.07 -13.06 11.60
CA LYS A 112 22.26 -13.59 12.96
C LYS A 112 23.42 -12.87 13.67
N PRO A 113 23.36 -12.73 15.02
CA PRO A 113 22.25 -13.11 15.86
C PRO A 113 21.05 -12.19 15.67
N ASN A 114 19.84 -12.75 15.66
CA ASN A 114 18.62 -11.95 15.57
C ASN A 114 18.20 -11.44 16.96
N LEU A 115 17.19 -10.57 17.02
CA LEU A 115 16.72 -9.99 18.29
C LEU A 115 16.39 -11.06 19.33
N ALA A 116 15.72 -12.15 18.92
CA ALA A 116 15.38 -13.26 19.80
C ALA A 116 16.62 -13.92 20.44
N GLU A 117 17.68 -14.14 19.65
CA GLU A 117 18.95 -14.70 20.13
C GLU A 117 19.71 -13.72 21.04
N ILE A 118 19.71 -12.42 20.72
CA ILE A 118 20.31 -11.39 21.57
C ILE A 118 19.63 -11.37 22.94
N LEU A 119 18.29 -11.36 22.96
CA LEU A 119 17.51 -11.38 24.20
C LEU A 119 17.76 -12.65 25.00
N LYS A 120 17.79 -13.82 24.34
CA LYS A 120 18.13 -15.09 25.00
C LYS A 120 19.50 -15.03 25.68
N ASN A 121 20.53 -14.62 24.95
CA ASN A 121 21.90 -14.51 25.48
C ASN A 121 22.01 -13.51 26.63
N PHE A 122 21.25 -12.40 26.57
CA PHE A 122 21.20 -11.41 27.63
C PHE A 122 20.62 -12.00 28.92
N PHE A 123 19.46 -12.65 28.85
CA PHE A 123 18.83 -13.26 30.03
C PHE A 123 19.62 -14.44 30.59
N GLU A 124 20.33 -15.21 29.75
CA GLU A 124 21.22 -16.28 30.22
C GLU A 124 22.43 -15.75 30.99
N LYS A 125 22.97 -14.58 30.62
CA LYS A 125 24.11 -13.94 31.31
C LYS A 125 23.75 -13.18 32.58
N THR A 126 22.48 -12.85 32.76
CA THR A 126 21.99 -12.05 33.90
C THR A 126 21.34 -12.92 34.99
N LYS A 127 21.53 -14.25 34.88
CA LYS A 127 21.08 -15.26 35.83
C LYS A 127 22.25 -15.74 36.68
#